data_AF-A0A640KUR8-F1
#
_entry.id   AF-A0A640KUR8-F1
#
_cell.length_a   1.000
_cell.length_b   1.000
_cell.length_c   1.000
_cell.angle_alpha   90.00
_cell.angle_beta   90.00
_cell.angle_gamma   90.00
#
_symmetry.space_group_name_H-M   'P 1'
#
loop_
_entity.id
_entity.type
_entity.pdbx_description
1 polymer ?
#
loop_
_entity_poly.entity_id
_entity_poly.type
_entity_poly.pdbx_seq_one_letter_code
_entity_poly.pdbx_strand_id
1 'polypeptide(L)'
;MPEKCVGITKVQVGHVMGKGGSTLKGIQERTGATLCILEDGPAVKITADDASKVAAAEAEVQKIIANQQNPDYEGPTGARLRKEANELGQKRSKLFEQATKMREVGDQEGANKLVSMAKQAGEDMNARHREAAVAIAKYNNEDKGKGENYFDMHGLHQEEAMEMLKVRMAKLEEKPVGLSTEFEVIAGAGHHSAPGAQKLRGATQEYLKLKGYVYEEVSTGTFLVKVPGHSAGVLSKPEEGDKAPTTQKQSPESVKKPKSSPSAATSKSKKTSCCVCM
;
A
#
# COMPACT_ATOMS: atom_id res chain seq x y z
N MET A 1 44.29 -1.50 18.35
CA MET A 1 43.06 -2.01 17.72
C MET A 1 42.26 -0.80 17.28
N PRO A 2 41.96 -0.65 15.98
CA PRO A 2 41.15 0.47 15.51
C PRO A 2 39.78 0.45 16.21
N GLU A 3 39.37 1.61 16.70
CA GLU A 3 38.08 1.83 17.34
C GLU A 3 37.41 3.08 16.79
N LYS A 4 36.08 3.04 16.68
CA LYS A 4 35.26 4.16 16.21
C LYS A 4 33.98 4.24 17.04
N CYS A 5 33.59 5.45 17.41
CA CYS A 5 32.32 5.70 18.10
C CYS A 5 31.37 6.42 17.15
N VAL A 6 30.16 5.87 16.99
CA VAL A 6 29.08 6.48 16.21
C VAL A 6 28.00 6.95 17.18
N GLY A 7 27.74 8.26 17.20
CA GLY A 7 26.65 8.83 18.00
C GLY A 7 25.29 8.48 17.41
N ILE A 8 24.39 7.99 18.25
CA ILE A 8 23.02 7.60 17.90
C ILE A 8 22.00 8.21 18.88
N THR A 9 20.72 8.10 18.59
CA THR A 9 19.64 8.49 19.50
C THR A 9 19.11 7.28 20.27
N LYS A 10 18.36 7.50 21.36
CA LYS A 10 17.70 6.41 22.10
C LYS A 10 16.78 5.55 21.22
N VAL A 11 16.15 6.14 20.20
CA VAL A 11 15.31 5.39 19.26
C VAL A 11 16.20 4.54 18.32
N GLN A 12 17.30 5.11 17.83
CA GLN A 12 18.27 4.41 16.97
C GLN A 12 18.92 3.20 17.64
N VAL A 13 19.12 3.22 18.96
CA VAL A 13 19.62 2.07 19.73
C VAL A 13 18.77 0.82 19.47
N GLY A 14 17.44 0.95 19.50
CA GLY A 14 16.53 -0.17 19.25
C GLY A 14 16.65 -0.74 17.83
N HIS A 15 16.84 0.12 16.83
CA HIS A 15 16.99 -0.30 15.43
C HIS A 15 18.35 -0.94 15.15
N VAL A 16 19.43 -0.42 15.74
CA VAL A 16 20.76 -1.00 15.63
C VAL A 16 20.81 -2.37 16.33
N MET A 17 20.14 -2.54 17.46
CA MET A 17 20.01 -3.85 18.11
C MET A 17 19.14 -4.82 17.31
N GLY A 18 17.98 -4.38 16.84
CA GLY A 18 16.96 -5.26 16.27
C GLY A 18 16.22 -6.08 17.33
N LYS A 19 15.14 -6.78 16.92
CA LYS A 19 14.32 -7.60 17.81
C LYS A 19 15.17 -8.74 18.39
N GLY A 20 15.48 -8.67 19.69
CA GLY A 20 16.34 -9.65 20.37
C GLY A 20 17.84 -9.57 20.00
N GLY A 21 18.31 -8.44 19.48
CA GLY A 21 19.73 -8.26 19.12
C GLY A 21 20.12 -8.87 17.76
N SER A 22 19.14 -9.26 16.93
CA SER A 22 19.40 -9.92 15.64
C SER A 22 20.18 -9.06 14.65
N THR A 23 19.85 -7.76 14.57
CA THR A 23 20.51 -6.83 13.65
C THR A 23 21.96 -6.60 14.06
N LEU A 24 22.21 -6.38 15.35
CA LEU A 24 23.57 -6.18 15.88
C LEU A 24 24.45 -7.40 15.63
N LYS A 25 23.94 -8.60 15.94
CA LYS A 25 24.65 -9.87 15.66
C LYS A 25 24.92 -10.05 14.17
N GLY A 26 23.95 -9.77 13.31
CA GLY A 26 24.12 -9.87 11.85
C GLY A 26 25.16 -8.90 11.28
N ILE A 27 25.35 -7.72 11.88
CA ILE A 27 26.44 -6.80 11.50
C ILE A 27 27.79 -7.38 11.97
N GLN A 28 27.86 -7.88 13.20
CA GLN A 28 29.09 -8.49 13.73
C GLN A 28 29.55 -9.68 12.87
N GLU A 29 28.61 -10.54 12.46
CA GLU A 29 28.89 -11.70 11.61
C GLU A 29 29.37 -11.30 10.20
N ARG A 30 28.72 -10.32 9.57
CA ARG A 30 29.06 -9.89 8.19
C ARG A 30 30.36 -9.10 8.10
N THR A 31 30.67 -8.31 9.13
CA THR A 31 31.80 -7.38 9.11
C THR A 31 33.01 -7.90 9.89
N GLY A 32 32.80 -8.87 10.79
CA GLY A 32 33.83 -9.35 11.71
C GLY A 32 34.21 -8.34 12.80
N ALA A 33 33.50 -7.21 12.90
CA ALA A 33 33.73 -6.19 13.93
C ALA A 33 32.90 -6.50 15.19
N THR A 34 33.38 -6.07 16.35
CA THR A 34 32.64 -6.11 17.61
C THR A 34 31.91 -4.78 17.81
N LEU A 35 30.60 -4.84 18.08
CA LEU A 35 29.77 -3.66 18.31
C LEU A 35 29.27 -3.69 19.76
N CYS A 36 29.52 -2.63 20.52
CA CYS A 36 29.05 -2.44 21.88
C CYS A 36 28.29 -1.12 22.00
N ILE A 37 27.14 -1.13 22.67
CA ILE A 37 26.39 0.10 22.93
C ILE A 37 26.87 0.65 24.27
N LEU A 38 27.31 1.91 24.28
CA LEU A 38 27.77 2.56 25.50
C LEU A 38 26.56 3.01 26.33
N GLU A 39 26.65 2.85 27.66
CA GLU A 39 25.58 3.23 28.58
C GLU A 39 25.64 4.72 28.97
N ASP A 40 26.84 5.33 28.92
CA ASP A 40 27.08 6.75 29.25
C ASP A 40 26.55 7.75 28.21
N GLY A 41 26.02 7.26 27.09
CA GLY A 41 25.35 8.04 26.05
C GLY A 41 24.98 7.14 24.87
N PRO A 42 23.93 7.45 24.09
CA PRO A 42 23.50 6.61 22.98
C PRO A 42 24.57 6.63 21.88
N ALA A 43 25.56 5.75 21.98
CA ALA A 43 26.67 5.65 21.04
C ALA A 43 27.03 4.18 20.85
N VAL A 44 27.34 3.82 19.61
CA VAL A 44 27.83 2.47 19.26
C VAL A 44 29.35 2.56 19.14
N LYS A 45 30.04 1.83 20.00
CA LYS A 45 31.48 1.59 19.92
C LYS A 45 31.72 0.39 19.01
N ILE A 46 32.48 0.61 17.95
CA ILE A 46 32.88 -0.39 16.96
C ILE A 46 34.37 -0.65 17.16
N THR A 47 34.75 -1.92 17.36
CA THR A 47 36.15 -2.35 17.48
C THR A 47 36.44 -3.52 16.54
N ALA A 48 37.58 -3.50 15.86
CA ALA A 48 38.01 -4.63 15.04
C ALA A 48 39.54 -4.75 15.03
N ASP A 49 40.03 -5.82 14.41
CA ASP A 49 41.45 -6.08 14.14
C ASP A 49 41.99 -5.23 12.98
N ASP A 50 41.15 -4.87 12.00
CA ASP A 50 41.49 -4.07 10.81
C ASP A 50 40.61 -2.81 10.69
N ALA A 51 41.21 -1.69 10.29
CA ALA A 51 40.50 -0.43 10.04
C ALA A 51 39.44 -0.56 8.93
N SER A 52 39.66 -1.45 7.95
CA SER A 52 38.71 -1.74 6.88
C SER A 52 37.42 -2.38 7.40
N LYS A 53 37.53 -3.26 8.41
CA LYS A 53 36.38 -3.90 9.06
C LYS A 53 35.60 -2.90 9.93
N VAL A 54 36.30 -1.99 10.62
CA VAL A 54 35.67 -0.87 11.33
C VAL A 54 34.89 0.02 10.37
N ALA A 55 35.47 0.37 9.22
CA ALA A 55 34.81 1.20 8.21
C ALA A 55 33.58 0.50 7.59
N ALA A 56 33.66 -0.81 7.34
CA ALA A 56 32.52 -1.59 6.85
C ALA A 56 31.36 -1.63 7.87
N ALA A 57 31.67 -1.89 9.14
CA ALA A 57 30.68 -1.87 10.23
C ALA A 57 30.10 -0.47 10.47
N GLU A 58 30.93 0.58 10.41
CA GLU A 58 30.48 1.96 10.47
C GLU A 58 29.49 2.26 9.33
N ALA A 59 29.81 1.86 8.09
CA ALA A 59 28.92 2.04 6.96
C ALA A 59 27.58 1.29 7.11
N GLU A 60 27.57 0.10 7.70
CA GLU A 60 26.32 -0.62 7.98
C GLU A 60 25.49 0.03 9.08
N VAL A 61 26.11 0.45 10.17
CA VAL A 61 25.44 1.17 11.27
C VAL A 61 24.90 2.50 10.76
N GLN A 62 25.68 3.25 9.97
CA GLN A 62 25.24 4.49 9.33
C GLN A 62 24.08 4.25 8.36
N LYS A 63 24.04 3.15 7.61
CA LYS A 63 22.88 2.77 6.79
C LYS A 63 21.64 2.55 7.64
N ILE A 64 21.73 1.90 8.80
CA ILE A 64 20.58 1.69 9.68
C ILE A 64 20.08 3.03 10.25
N ILE A 65 21.01 3.88 10.68
CA ILE A 65 20.72 5.24 11.15
C ILE A 65 20.05 6.07 10.05
N ALA A 66 20.58 6.03 8.83
CA ALA A 66 20.07 6.76 7.67
C ALA A 66 18.70 6.22 7.23
N ASN A 67 18.51 4.90 7.20
CA ASN A 67 17.23 4.26 6.90
C ASN A 67 16.17 4.61 7.96
N GLN A 68 16.55 4.83 9.21
CA GLN A 68 15.60 5.32 10.20
C GLN A 68 15.26 6.80 9.99
N GLN A 69 16.23 7.62 9.60
CA GLN A 69 16.01 9.03 9.31
C GLN A 69 15.16 9.23 8.04
N ASN A 70 15.30 8.33 7.06
CA ASN A 70 14.55 8.34 5.82
C ASN A 70 14.19 6.90 5.39
N PRO A 71 13.14 6.30 5.95
CA PRO A 71 12.76 4.94 5.60
C PRO A 71 12.23 4.90 4.17
N ASP A 72 12.75 3.98 3.36
CA ASP A 72 12.27 3.77 2.00
C ASP A 72 10.91 3.06 2.03
N TYR A 73 9.86 3.87 2.02
CA TYR A 73 8.47 3.40 1.96
C TYR A 73 7.96 3.28 0.52
N GLU A 74 8.69 3.76 -0.49
CA GLU A 74 8.19 3.80 -1.87
C GLU A 74 8.74 2.65 -2.71
N GLY A 75 9.91 2.13 -2.33
CA GLY A 75 10.63 1.12 -3.09
C GLY A 75 11.19 1.70 -4.40
N PRO A 76 12.05 0.94 -5.11
CA PRO A 76 12.77 1.45 -6.28
C PRO A 76 11.83 1.82 -7.43
N THR A 77 10.78 1.02 -7.67
CA THR A 77 9.81 1.27 -8.74
C THR A 77 8.88 2.43 -8.41
N GLY A 78 8.37 2.49 -7.16
CA GLY A 78 7.49 3.56 -6.70
C GLY A 78 8.18 4.91 -6.72
N ALA A 79 9.40 4.98 -6.19
CA ALA A 79 10.21 6.21 -6.17
C ALA A 79 10.50 6.75 -7.58
N ARG A 80 10.81 5.86 -8.55
CA ARG A 80 11.00 6.26 -9.95
C ARG A 80 9.73 6.88 -10.54
N LEU A 81 8.58 6.23 -10.36
CA LEU A 81 7.30 6.73 -10.88
C LEU A 81 6.86 8.03 -10.19
N ARG A 82 7.12 8.19 -8.89
CA ARG A 82 6.90 9.45 -8.16
C ARG A 82 7.76 10.57 -8.73
N LYS A 83 9.03 10.30 -9.03
CA LYS A 83 9.92 11.27 -9.67
C LYS A 83 9.37 11.74 -11.02
N GLU A 84 8.96 10.81 -11.88
CA GLU A 84 8.35 11.14 -13.19
C GLU A 84 7.08 11.97 -13.03
N ALA A 85 6.21 11.62 -12.08
CA ALA A 85 5.01 12.40 -11.78
C ALA A 85 5.37 13.82 -11.30
N ASN A 86 6.36 13.96 -10.42
CA ASN A 86 6.83 15.26 -9.93
C ASN A 86 7.42 16.12 -11.06
N GLU A 87 8.12 15.54 -12.03
CA GLU A 87 8.62 16.25 -13.22
C GLU A 87 7.46 16.79 -14.07
N LEU A 88 6.38 16.02 -14.24
CA LEU A 88 5.16 16.50 -14.89
C LEU A 88 4.48 17.62 -14.09
N GLY A 89 4.48 17.53 -12.76
CA GLY A 89 4.02 18.59 -11.86
C GLY A 89 4.81 19.89 -12.01
N GLN A 90 6.14 19.81 -12.12
CA GLN A 90 6.98 20.97 -12.40
C GLN A 90 6.69 21.58 -13.77
N LYS A 91 6.49 20.74 -14.80
CA LYS A 91 6.08 21.18 -16.14
C LYS A 91 4.73 21.91 -16.10
N ARG A 92 3.76 21.37 -15.36
CA ARG A 92 2.44 21.99 -15.14
C ARG A 92 2.59 23.38 -14.50
N SER A 93 3.37 23.51 -13.43
CA SER A 93 3.59 24.80 -12.77
C SER A 93 4.19 25.84 -13.71
N LYS A 94 5.22 25.46 -14.48
CA LYS A 94 5.85 26.34 -15.49
C LYS A 94 4.86 26.82 -16.56
N LEU A 95 4.00 25.92 -17.05
CA LEU A 95 2.99 26.27 -18.05
C LEU A 95 1.94 27.24 -17.49
N PHE A 96 1.52 27.05 -16.24
CA PHE A 96 0.62 27.99 -15.57
C PHE A 96 1.26 29.36 -15.34
N GLU A 97 2.51 29.40 -14.89
CA GLU A 97 3.26 30.66 -14.74
C GLU A 97 3.38 31.42 -16.07
N GLN A 98 3.69 30.71 -17.16
CA GLN A 98 3.73 31.31 -18.50
C GLN A 98 2.34 31.78 -18.95
N ALA A 99 1.29 31.01 -18.69
CA ALA A 99 -0.08 31.40 -19.01
C ALA A 99 -0.50 32.68 -18.27
N THR A 100 -0.13 32.82 -16.99
CA THR A 100 -0.39 34.03 -16.21
C THR A 100 0.31 35.24 -16.83
N LYS A 101 1.59 35.11 -17.22
CA LYS A 101 2.32 36.18 -17.92
C LYS A 101 1.68 36.57 -19.24
N MET A 102 1.17 35.61 -20.03
CA MET A 102 0.46 35.89 -21.28
C MET A 102 -0.83 36.68 -21.04
N ARG A 103 -1.58 36.38 -19.96
CA ARG A 103 -2.77 37.16 -19.57
C ARG A 103 -2.41 38.58 -19.16
N GLU A 104 -1.32 38.76 -18.43
CA GLU A 104 -0.85 40.08 -17.98
C GLU A 104 -0.50 41.00 -19.15
N VAL A 105 0.05 40.45 -20.24
CA VAL A 105 0.34 41.21 -21.47
C VAL A 105 -0.87 41.31 -22.43
N GLY A 106 -2.04 40.79 -22.05
CA GLY A 106 -3.28 40.87 -22.82
C GLY A 106 -3.49 39.76 -23.86
N ASP A 107 -2.57 38.80 -23.99
CA ASP A 107 -2.72 37.64 -24.89
C ASP A 107 -3.55 36.53 -24.23
N GLN A 108 -4.88 36.67 -24.36
CA GLN A 108 -5.82 35.68 -23.82
C GLN A 108 -5.80 34.35 -24.59
N GLU A 109 -5.52 34.37 -25.89
CA GLU A 109 -5.53 33.15 -26.71
C GLU A 109 -4.31 32.27 -26.41
N GLY A 110 -3.11 32.87 -26.37
CA GLY A 110 -1.89 32.20 -25.98
C GLY A 110 -1.95 31.67 -24.55
N ALA A 111 -2.51 32.46 -23.63
CA ALA A 111 -2.73 32.02 -22.25
C ALA A 111 -3.65 30.79 -22.17
N ASN A 112 -4.78 30.78 -22.90
CA ASN A 112 -5.72 29.66 -22.86
C ASN A 112 -5.11 28.38 -23.45
N LYS A 113 -4.27 28.48 -24.48
CA LYS A 113 -3.48 27.36 -25.00
C LYS A 113 -2.56 26.77 -23.93
N LEU A 114 -1.79 27.62 -23.25
CA LEU A 114 -0.88 27.19 -22.18
C LEU A 114 -1.62 26.57 -21.00
N VAL A 115 -2.79 27.12 -20.62
CA VAL A 115 -3.66 26.53 -19.60
C VAL A 115 -4.14 25.14 -20.01
N SER A 116 -4.54 24.94 -21.27
CA SER A 116 -4.94 23.62 -21.77
C SER A 116 -3.79 22.60 -21.66
N MET A 117 -2.58 23.00 -22.06
CA MET A 117 -1.38 22.16 -21.92
C MET A 117 -1.05 21.88 -20.44
N ALA A 118 -1.23 22.86 -19.54
CA ALA A 118 -0.99 22.70 -18.11
C ALA A 118 -2.02 21.73 -17.47
N LYS A 119 -3.28 21.77 -17.91
CA LYS A 119 -4.32 20.81 -17.49
C LYS A 119 -3.95 19.40 -17.92
N GLN A 120 -3.58 19.21 -19.19
CA GLN A 120 -3.13 17.90 -19.70
C GLN A 120 -1.91 17.38 -18.92
N ALA A 121 -0.91 18.23 -18.67
CA ALA A 121 0.24 17.84 -17.84
C ALA A 121 -0.18 17.45 -16.40
N GLY A 122 -1.25 18.05 -15.87
CA GLY A 122 -1.84 17.66 -14.59
C GLY A 122 -2.54 16.30 -14.62
N GLU A 123 -3.24 15.98 -15.71
CA GLU A 123 -3.83 14.65 -15.92
C GLU A 123 -2.76 13.58 -16.03
N ASP A 124 -1.71 13.82 -16.82
CA ASP A 124 -0.56 12.92 -16.96
C ASP A 124 0.17 12.73 -15.61
N MET A 125 0.36 13.82 -14.85
CA MET A 125 0.94 13.78 -13.51
C MET A 125 0.11 12.89 -12.57
N ASN A 126 -1.21 13.09 -12.53
CA ASN A 126 -2.11 12.31 -11.69
C ASN A 126 -2.14 10.82 -12.10
N ALA A 127 -2.08 10.52 -13.39
CA ALA A 127 -1.97 9.15 -13.89
C ALA A 127 -0.68 8.48 -13.39
N ARG A 128 0.46 9.17 -13.46
CA ARG A 128 1.74 8.65 -12.95
C ARG A 128 1.78 8.53 -11.43
N HIS A 129 1.16 9.45 -10.71
CA HIS A 129 0.98 9.31 -9.27
C HIS A 129 0.14 8.09 -8.90
N ARG A 130 -0.91 7.78 -9.67
CA ARG A 130 -1.71 6.56 -9.49
C ARG A 130 -0.91 5.29 -9.78
N GLU A 131 -0.15 5.25 -10.87
CA GLU A 131 0.76 4.13 -11.16
C GLU A 131 1.79 3.92 -10.05
N ALA A 132 2.39 5.01 -9.56
CA ALA A 132 3.31 4.98 -8.44
C ALA A 132 2.64 4.43 -7.18
N ALA A 133 1.42 4.88 -6.87
CA ALA A 133 0.68 4.45 -5.69
C ALA A 133 0.48 2.93 -5.68
N VAL A 134 0.10 2.35 -6.82
CA VAL A 134 -0.07 0.89 -6.95
C VAL A 134 1.25 0.16 -6.72
N ALA A 135 2.36 0.64 -7.29
CA ALA A 135 3.68 0.05 -7.09
C ALA A 135 4.13 0.13 -5.62
N ILE A 136 3.92 1.27 -4.96
CA ILE A 136 4.24 1.51 -3.55
C ILE A 136 3.39 0.59 -2.66
N ALA A 137 2.08 0.53 -2.89
CA ALA A 137 1.18 -0.33 -2.13
C ALA A 137 1.53 -1.81 -2.29
N LYS A 138 1.91 -2.25 -3.49
CA LYS A 138 2.39 -3.61 -3.73
C LYS A 138 3.66 -3.90 -2.92
N TYR A 139 4.65 -3.02 -3.01
CA TYR A 139 5.91 -3.13 -2.27
C TYR A 139 5.71 -3.18 -0.76
N ASN A 140 4.82 -2.33 -0.22
CA ASN A 140 4.59 -2.26 1.21
C ASN A 140 3.74 -3.40 1.77
N ASN A 141 2.95 -4.08 0.95
CA ASN A 141 1.93 -5.02 1.42
C ASN A 141 2.14 -6.43 0.90
N GLU A 142 2.19 -6.62 -0.41
CA GLU A 142 2.28 -7.94 -1.04
C GLU A 142 3.67 -8.54 -0.80
N ASP A 143 4.73 -7.75 -1.01
CA ASP A 143 6.11 -8.21 -0.90
C ASP A 143 6.53 -8.50 0.57
N LYS A 144 5.78 -7.96 1.54
CA LYS A 144 6.00 -8.23 2.99
C LYS A 144 5.27 -9.49 3.49
N GLY A 145 4.46 -10.15 2.66
CA GLY A 145 3.86 -11.46 2.98
C GLY A 145 2.81 -11.46 4.10
N LYS A 146 2.24 -10.30 4.45
CA LYS A 146 1.27 -10.18 5.57
C LYS A 146 -0.19 -10.45 5.19
N GLY A 147 -0.45 -10.82 3.93
CA GLY A 147 -1.78 -11.19 3.45
C GLY A 147 -2.77 -10.02 3.35
N GLU A 148 -4.05 -10.34 3.20
CA GLU A 148 -5.12 -9.37 2.92
C GLU A 148 -5.58 -8.58 4.16
N ASN A 149 -5.26 -9.07 5.36
CA ASN A 149 -5.66 -8.48 6.64
C ASN A 149 -4.67 -7.40 7.13
N TYR A 150 -3.77 -6.94 6.27
CA TYR A 150 -2.76 -5.95 6.57
C TYR A 150 -2.75 -4.87 5.50
N PHE A 151 -2.65 -3.60 5.89
CA PHE A 151 -2.50 -2.49 4.95
C PHE A 151 -1.58 -1.39 5.47
N ASP A 152 -0.41 -1.30 4.88
CA ASP A 152 0.57 -0.23 5.07
C ASP A 152 0.38 0.86 4.02
N MET A 153 0.03 2.06 4.49
CA MET A 153 -0.26 3.25 3.70
C MET A 153 0.94 4.21 3.61
N HIS A 154 2.10 3.85 4.17
CA HIS A 154 3.28 4.71 4.06
C HIS A 154 3.67 4.95 2.60
N GLY A 155 4.20 6.14 2.31
CA GLY A 155 4.59 6.55 0.96
C GLY A 155 3.42 6.87 0.01
N LEU A 156 2.16 6.62 0.41
CA LEU A 156 1.00 6.97 -0.39
C LEU A 156 0.53 8.40 -0.09
N HIS A 157 -0.01 9.09 -1.10
CA HIS A 157 -0.73 10.33 -0.87
C HIS A 157 -2.11 10.05 -0.25
N GLN A 158 -2.68 11.06 0.44
CA GLN A 158 -3.92 10.90 1.20
C GLN A 158 -5.07 10.28 0.39
N GLU A 159 -5.35 10.83 -0.79
CA GLU A 159 -6.45 10.37 -1.64
C GLU A 159 -6.24 8.92 -2.12
N GLU A 160 -5.03 8.61 -2.58
CA GLU A 160 -4.64 7.28 -3.06
C GLU A 160 -4.78 6.23 -1.95
N ALA A 161 -4.28 6.54 -0.77
CA ALA A 161 -4.29 5.64 0.36
C ALA A 161 -5.71 5.34 0.84
N MET A 162 -6.57 6.37 0.90
CA MET A 162 -7.97 6.21 1.30
C MET A 162 -8.80 5.45 0.27
N GLU A 163 -8.53 5.64 -1.03
CA GLU A 163 -9.14 4.85 -2.10
C GLU A 163 -8.80 3.36 -1.95
N MET A 164 -7.52 3.03 -1.77
CA MET A 164 -7.06 1.66 -1.56
C MET A 164 -7.59 1.04 -0.26
N LEU A 165 -7.65 1.83 0.83
CA LEU A 165 -8.23 1.40 2.10
C LEU A 165 -9.69 0.96 1.91
N LYS A 166 -10.50 1.79 1.22
CA LYS A 166 -11.90 1.50 0.94
C LYS A 166 -12.06 0.20 0.14
N VAL A 167 -11.24 0.01 -0.90
CA VAL A 167 -11.27 -1.21 -1.73
C VAL A 167 -10.91 -2.45 -0.91
N ARG A 168 -9.88 -2.37 -0.06
CA ARG A 168 -9.49 -3.50 0.80
C ARG A 168 -10.55 -3.82 1.83
N MET A 169 -11.13 -2.82 2.48
CA MET A 169 -12.19 -3.03 3.46
C MET A 169 -13.45 -3.63 2.83
N ALA A 170 -13.83 -3.20 1.62
CA ALA A 170 -14.95 -3.80 0.89
C ALA A 170 -14.74 -5.31 0.66
N LYS A 171 -13.52 -5.75 0.32
CA LYS A 171 -13.21 -7.19 0.20
C LYS A 171 -13.32 -7.94 1.53
N LEU A 172 -12.99 -7.29 2.65
CA LEU A 172 -13.15 -7.88 3.98
C LEU A 172 -14.63 -7.94 4.39
N GLU A 173 -15.44 -6.97 3.97
CA GLU A 173 -16.89 -6.95 4.17
C GLU A 173 -17.61 -8.05 3.36
N GLU A 174 -17.03 -8.51 2.24
CA GLU A 174 -17.57 -9.62 1.43
C GLU A 174 -17.46 -11.00 2.11
N LYS A 175 -16.80 -11.09 3.28
CA LYS A 175 -16.74 -12.33 4.06
C LYS A 175 -18.11 -12.66 4.70
N PRO A 176 -18.39 -13.94 5.00
CA PRO A 176 -19.71 -14.36 5.49
C PRO A 176 -20.10 -13.70 6.81
N VAL A 177 -21.41 -13.45 6.97
CA VAL A 177 -22.00 -12.92 8.21
C VAL A 177 -21.59 -13.77 9.42
N GLY A 178 -21.11 -13.09 10.46
CA GLY A 178 -20.66 -13.72 11.71
C GLY A 178 -19.15 -13.89 11.82
N LEU A 179 -18.40 -13.71 10.73
CA LEU A 179 -16.95 -13.66 10.77
C LEU A 179 -16.48 -12.21 10.99
N SER A 180 -15.73 -11.97 12.06
CA SER A 180 -15.00 -10.71 12.25
C SER A 180 -13.54 -10.92 11.85
N THR A 181 -13.06 -10.09 10.92
CA THR A 181 -11.65 -10.08 10.54
C THR A 181 -10.95 -8.93 11.25
N GLU A 182 -9.84 -9.24 11.90
CA GLU A 182 -8.91 -8.22 12.40
C GLU A 182 -8.07 -7.71 11.24
N PHE A 183 -8.16 -6.41 10.98
CA PHE A 183 -7.49 -5.73 9.88
C PHE A 183 -6.52 -4.69 10.43
N GLU A 184 -5.23 -4.90 10.22
CA GLU A 184 -4.17 -4.00 10.68
C GLU A 184 -3.92 -2.93 9.61
N VAL A 185 -4.15 -1.66 9.95
CA VAL A 185 -3.95 -0.50 9.06
C VAL A 185 -2.85 0.39 9.62
N ILE A 186 -1.80 0.60 8.86
CA ILE A 186 -0.70 1.50 9.21
C ILE A 186 -0.83 2.77 8.37
N ALA A 187 -1.43 3.80 8.96
CA ALA A 187 -1.54 5.14 8.36
C ALA A 187 -0.25 5.99 8.51
N GLY A 188 0.65 5.53 9.38
CA GLY A 188 1.93 6.16 9.68
C GLY A 188 1.88 7.18 10.81
N ALA A 189 2.94 7.25 11.59
CA ALA A 189 3.04 8.10 12.77
C ALA A 189 3.25 9.59 12.43
N GLY A 190 3.60 9.90 11.18
CA GLY A 190 3.75 11.27 10.71
C GLY A 190 4.99 12.00 11.24
N HIS A 191 5.96 11.29 11.82
CA HIS A 191 7.19 11.89 12.37
C HIS A 191 8.08 12.60 11.33
N HIS A 192 7.91 12.28 10.05
CA HIS A 192 8.65 12.87 8.92
C HIS A 192 7.78 13.80 8.07
N SER A 193 6.50 13.95 8.41
CA SER A 193 5.62 14.91 7.76
C SER A 193 5.70 16.24 8.51
N ALA A 194 5.68 17.36 7.78
CA ALA A 194 5.61 18.68 8.42
C ALA A 194 4.42 18.75 9.42
N PRO A 195 4.51 19.52 10.52
CA PRO A 195 3.37 19.72 11.43
C PRO A 195 2.12 20.13 10.65
N GLY A 196 1.03 19.36 10.77
CA GLY A 196 -0.21 19.57 9.99
C GLY A 196 -0.31 18.82 8.65
N ALA A 197 0.76 18.18 8.19
CA ALA A 197 0.74 17.28 7.03
C ALA A 197 0.36 15.83 7.39
N GLN A 198 0.09 15.55 8.67
CA GLN A 198 -0.36 14.26 9.20
C GLN A 198 -1.85 13.98 8.87
N LYS A 199 -2.23 14.17 7.62
CA LYS A 199 -3.62 14.11 7.16
C LYS A 199 -4.14 12.67 7.07
N LEU A 200 -3.25 11.71 6.81
CA LEU A 200 -3.59 10.29 6.65
C LEU A 200 -4.20 9.70 7.92
N ARG A 201 -3.53 9.83 9.08
CA ARG A 201 -4.03 9.33 10.36
C ARG A 201 -5.43 9.85 10.68
N GLY A 202 -5.64 11.17 10.54
CA GLY A 202 -6.95 11.80 10.77
C GLY A 202 -8.03 11.29 9.82
N ALA A 203 -7.71 11.22 8.51
CA ALA A 203 -8.64 10.72 7.50
C ALA A 203 -9.02 9.24 7.70
N THR A 204 -8.07 8.40 8.11
CA THR A 204 -8.35 7.00 8.46
C THR A 204 -9.28 6.91 9.65
N GLN A 205 -9.02 7.64 10.74
CA GLN A 205 -9.89 7.64 11.92
C GLN A 205 -11.31 8.14 11.60
N GLU A 206 -11.43 9.23 10.82
CA GLU A 206 -12.72 9.77 10.41
C GLU A 206 -13.52 8.75 9.57
N TYR A 207 -12.86 8.08 8.64
CA TYR A 207 -13.48 7.05 7.82
C TYR A 207 -13.95 5.83 8.64
N LEU A 208 -13.14 5.37 9.60
CA LEU A 208 -13.50 4.25 10.48
C LEU A 208 -14.70 4.60 11.37
N LYS A 209 -14.74 5.81 11.92
CA LYS A 209 -15.88 6.32 12.70
C LYS A 209 -17.14 6.42 11.85
N LEU A 210 -17.04 6.96 10.64
CA LEU A 210 -18.16 7.10 9.71
C LEU A 210 -18.77 5.74 9.35
N LYS A 211 -17.94 4.71 9.21
CA LYS A 211 -18.39 3.34 8.95
C LYS A 211 -18.89 2.59 10.18
N GLY A 212 -18.69 3.13 11.38
CA GLY A 212 -19.08 2.47 12.63
C GLY A 212 -18.23 1.25 13.00
N TYR A 213 -17.00 1.16 12.49
CA TYR A 213 -16.12 0.04 12.81
C TYR A 213 -15.52 0.18 14.20
N VAL A 214 -15.43 -0.94 14.91
CA VAL A 214 -14.69 -1.01 16.17
C VAL A 214 -13.20 -1.09 15.84
N TYR A 215 -12.40 -0.16 16.38
CA TYR A 215 -10.96 -0.14 16.16
C TYR A 215 -10.20 0.23 17.44
N GLU A 216 -8.97 -0.24 17.53
CA GLU A 216 -8.00 0.08 18.59
C GLU A 216 -6.73 0.67 17.96
N GLU A 217 -6.18 1.74 18.56
CA GLU A 217 -4.88 2.28 18.14
C GLU A 217 -3.76 1.59 18.94
N VAL A 218 -3.10 0.60 18.35
CA VAL A 218 -2.06 -0.22 19.01
C VAL A 218 -0.77 0.58 19.19
N SER A 219 -0.47 1.46 18.24
CA SER A 219 0.65 2.39 18.31
C SER A 219 0.34 3.64 17.49
N THR A 220 1.12 4.71 17.64
CA THR A 220 0.90 5.97 16.93
C THR A 220 0.79 5.75 15.41
N GLY A 221 -0.41 5.91 14.86
CA GLY A 221 -0.67 5.73 13.43
C GLY A 221 -0.86 4.28 12.96
N THR A 222 -1.03 3.31 13.88
CA THR A 222 -1.40 1.93 13.57
C THR A 222 -2.73 1.59 14.22
N PHE A 223 -3.70 1.17 13.41
CA PHE A 223 -5.05 0.84 13.82
C PHE A 223 -5.33 -0.65 13.60
N LEU A 224 -5.82 -1.33 14.62
CA LEU A 224 -6.38 -2.67 14.51
C LEU A 224 -7.90 -2.54 14.43
N VAL A 225 -8.46 -2.83 13.26
CA VAL A 225 -9.88 -2.63 12.96
C VAL A 225 -10.58 -3.98 12.92
N LYS A 226 -11.70 -4.12 13.61
CA LYS A 226 -12.57 -5.30 13.50
C LYS A 226 -13.60 -5.07 12.40
N VAL A 227 -13.39 -5.73 11.26
CA VAL A 227 -14.29 -5.64 10.10
C VAL A 227 -15.25 -6.82 10.12
N PRO A 228 -16.56 -6.60 10.32
CA PRO A 228 -17.57 -7.64 10.20
C PRO A 228 -17.82 -8.01 8.74
N GLY A 229 -17.97 -9.32 8.48
CA GLY A 229 -18.49 -9.82 7.21
C GLY A 229 -19.98 -9.54 7.07
N HIS A 230 -20.40 -9.07 5.89
CA HIS A 230 -21.78 -8.72 5.57
C HIS A 230 -22.37 -9.53 4.42
N SER A 231 -21.58 -10.40 3.77
CA SER A 231 -22.17 -11.25 2.73
C SER A 231 -23.04 -12.32 3.37
N ALA A 232 -24.28 -12.42 2.92
CA ALA A 232 -25.18 -13.53 3.26
C ALA A 232 -24.58 -14.82 2.68
N GLY A 233 -23.62 -15.40 3.39
CA GLY A 233 -22.95 -16.62 2.97
C GLY A 233 -23.94 -17.79 2.95
N VAL A 234 -24.09 -18.43 1.79
CA VAL A 234 -24.51 -19.82 1.71
C VAL A 234 -23.51 -20.62 2.55
N LEU A 235 -23.95 -21.09 3.73
CA LEU A 235 -23.25 -22.11 4.51
C LEU A 235 -23.16 -23.37 3.63
N SER A 236 -22.04 -23.56 2.93
CA SER A 236 -21.67 -24.89 2.49
C SER A 236 -21.14 -25.60 3.72
N LYS A 237 -21.94 -26.53 4.28
CA LYS A 237 -21.50 -27.42 5.35
C LYS A 237 -20.22 -28.15 4.91
N PRO A 238 -19.29 -28.46 5.84
CA PRO A 238 -18.17 -29.33 5.52
C PRO A 238 -18.71 -30.74 5.19
N GLU A 239 -18.47 -31.21 3.97
CA GLU A 239 -18.66 -32.63 3.65
C GLU A 239 -17.57 -33.45 4.36
N GLU A 240 -18.06 -34.42 5.12
CA GLU A 240 -17.32 -35.35 5.93
C GLU A 240 -16.79 -36.49 5.04
N GLY A 241 -15.46 -36.57 4.88
CA GLY A 241 -14.73 -37.81 4.63
C GLY A 241 -14.92 -38.48 3.26
N ASP A 242 -14.07 -38.14 2.29
CA ASP A 242 -13.82 -38.96 1.10
C ASP A 242 -12.98 -40.20 1.50
N LYS A 243 -13.65 -41.26 1.94
CA LYS A 243 -13.13 -42.63 1.89
C LYS A 243 -13.54 -43.25 0.56
N ALA A 244 -12.53 -43.58 -0.23
CA ALA A 244 -12.61 -44.26 -1.51
C ALA A 244 -13.64 -45.41 -1.57
N PRO A 245 -14.47 -45.51 -2.62
CA PRO A 245 -15.28 -46.69 -2.88
C PRO A 245 -14.58 -47.62 -3.87
N THR A 246 -14.33 -48.86 -3.46
CA THR A 246 -13.93 -49.96 -4.36
C THR A 246 -15.06 -50.98 -4.44
N THR A 247 -15.65 -51.11 -5.64
CA THR A 247 -16.31 -52.28 -6.26
C THR A 247 -17.52 -52.96 -5.57
N GLN A 248 -18.66 -53.04 -6.30
CA GLN A 248 -19.22 -54.21 -7.02
C GLN A 248 -20.75 -53.98 -7.22
N LYS A 249 -21.25 -53.73 -8.44
CA LYS A 249 -21.80 -54.69 -9.43
C LYS A 249 -23.19 -55.27 -9.06
N GLN A 250 -24.25 -54.81 -9.73
CA GLN A 250 -25.23 -55.63 -10.46
C GLN A 250 -26.36 -54.79 -11.12
N SER A 251 -26.64 -55.11 -12.37
CA SER A 251 -27.73 -54.66 -13.27
C SER A 251 -29.02 -55.48 -13.04
N PRO A 252 -30.12 -55.42 -13.85
CA PRO A 252 -30.46 -54.56 -15.00
C PRO A 252 -31.96 -54.09 -15.09
N GLU A 253 -32.31 -53.49 -16.24
CA GLU A 253 -33.64 -53.46 -16.94
C GLU A 253 -34.70 -52.40 -16.49
N SER A 254 -35.44 -51.65 -17.33
CA SER A 254 -35.85 -51.77 -18.74
C SER A 254 -36.30 -50.42 -19.38
N VAL A 255 -35.85 -50.16 -20.62
CA VAL A 255 -36.57 -49.77 -21.86
C VAL A 255 -37.77 -48.77 -21.82
N LYS A 256 -37.66 -47.61 -22.50
CA LYS A 256 -38.36 -47.26 -23.78
C LYS A 256 -38.09 -45.83 -24.28
N LYS A 257 -37.70 -45.77 -25.57
CA LYS A 257 -37.57 -44.63 -26.52
C LYS A 257 -38.96 -44.27 -27.14
N PRO A 258 -39.12 -43.38 -28.16
CA PRO A 258 -38.46 -42.10 -28.54
C PRO A 258 -39.44 -41.03 -29.13
N LYS A 259 -38.88 -39.94 -29.73
CA LYS A 259 -39.44 -39.01 -30.76
C LYS A 259 -40.31 -37.87 -30.19
N SER A 260 -40.30 -36.61 -30.65
CA SER A 260 -39.84 -35.96 -31.88
C SER A 260 -39.87 -34.41 -31.70
N SER A 261 -38.90 -33.71 -32.31
CA SER A 261 -38.98 -32.29 -32.74
C SER A 261 -40.05 -32.11 -33.86
N PRO A 262 -40.55 -30.91 -34.27
CA PRO A 262 -39.75 -29.70 -34.59
C PRO A 262 -40.42 -28.30 -34.53
N SER A 263 -39.60 -27.29 -34.90
CA SER A 263 -39.93 -26.04 -35.64
C SER A 263 -40.73 -24.92 -34.98
N ALA A 264 -40.16 -23.71 -34.84
CA ALA A 264 -40.23 -22.57 -35.80
C ALA A 264 -41.47 -21.68 -35.54
N ALA A 265 -41.51 -20.36 -35.67
CA ALA A 265 -40.58 -19.30 -36.03
C ALA A 265 -41.28 -17.93 -35.76
N THR A 266 -40.50 -16.85 -35.76
CA THR A 266 -40.81 -15.50 -36.29
C THR A 266 -42.01 -14.68 -35.78
N SER A 267 -41.71 -13.45 -35.30
CA SER A 267 -41.97 -12.16 -35.99
C SER A 267 -41.68 -11.00 -35.02
N LYS A 268 -40.66 -10.17 -35.25
CA LYS A 268 -40.62 -8.90 -36.01
C LYS A 268 -41.61 -7.79 -35.56
N SER A 269 -40.97 -6.67 -35.17
CA SER A 269 -41.30 -5.26 -35.47
C SER A 269 -42.15 -4.52 -34.44
N LYS A 270 -41.99 -3.21 -34.16
CA LYS A 270 -41.35 -2.07 -34.87
C LYS A 270 -41.26 -0.89 -33.86
N LYS A 271 -40.24 -0.02 -34.01
CA LYS A 271 -40.23 1.49 -33.95
C LYS A 271 -41.28 2.20 -33.06
N THR A 272 -41.04 3.30 -32.33
CA THR A 272 -40.38 4.57 -32.72
C THR A 272 -40.48 5.62 -31.57
N SER A 273 -39.62 6.65 -31.65
CA SER A 273 -39.80 8.06 -31.21
C SER A 273 -39.62 8.40 -29.71
N CYS A 274 -38.60 9.14 -29.28
CA CYS A 274 -38.24 10.58 -29.43
C CYS A 274 -38.99 11.53 -28.48
N CYS A 275 -38.21 12.17 -27.58
CA CYS A 275 -38.21 13.57 -27.12
C CYS A 275 -39.53 14.24 -26.66
N VAL A 276 -39.50 14.91 -25.49
CA VAL A 276 -39.77 16.36 -25.34
C VAL A 276 -39.56 16.80 -23.88
N CYS A 277 -38.98 18.00 -23.76
CA CYS A 277 -38.75 18.79 -22.57
C CYS A 277 -40.03 19.24 -21.86
N MET A 278 -39.95 19.39 -20.54
CA MET A 278 -40.52 20.51 -19.79
C MET A 278 -39.84 20.59 -18.42
#